data_AF-A0A4Q4CWV1-F1
#
_entry.id   AF-A0A4Q4CWV1-F1
#
_cell.length_a   1.000
_cell.length_b   1.000
_cell.length_c   1.000
_cell.angle_alpha   90.00
_cell.angle_beta   90.00
_cell.angle_gamma   90.00
#
_symmetry.space_group_name_H-M   'P 1'
#
loop_
_entity.id
_entity.type
_entity.pdbx_description
1 polymer ?
#
loop_
_entity_poly.entity_id
_entity_poly.type
_entity_poly.pdbx_seq_one_letter_code
_entity_poly.pdbx_strand_id
1 'polypeptide(L)'
;MPSLAEVRLLLRHPVDFRVADDPADSRFVFTAPDGEHEVTASDAIGALSQGIRTMNADLSVRAWATPAILALRLMASGQLVSPDQSARSQLLDSATSIGPDPAAGQAKVTAFLAALAVDAPSVATTPQQRNATGLTATPRHEPVKPRTFSGVLTVAFRPGSPEGDDAPVADVTLRAKPLDSSWGMAAVSEVWARDQHHFGAGARLGIRMLVTQAAWAWAPLERLLEDPDAGSVAVSASELGQLGTPRATASLRSQRLEIEWPAELVRDIEPRATVRRVEGTSSDRTRGFSATQLFRFDWQVALGDDVLTADEVDELARSQNGLLRLRDRWVFIDPNRLQRVLWQRGREITSGEALRAAVA
;
A
#
# COMPACT_ATOMS: atom_id res chain seq x y z
N MET A 1 29.52 8.07 -47.38
CA MET A 1 28.55 7.93 -46.28
C MET A 1 29.34 8.00 -44.99
N PRO A 2 29.15 9.04 -44.16
CA PRO A 2 29.90 9.19 -42.92
C PRO A 2 29.60 8.04 -41.97
N SER A 3 30.62 7.54 -41.26
CA SER A 3 30.43 6.46 -40.29
C SER A 3 29.58 6.93 -39.10
N LEU A 4 28.89 6.01 -38.42
CA LEU A 4 28.10 6.35 -37.22
C LEU A 4 28.96 7.00 -36.10
N ALA A 5 30.27 6.73 -36.09
CA ALA A 5 31.22 7.39 -35.21
C ALA A 5 31.48 8.87 -35.63
N GLU A 6 31.54 9.15 -36.93
CA GLU A 6 31.68 10.51 -37.48
C GLU A 6 30.43 11.35 -37.22
N VAL A 7 29.22 10.80 -37.41
CA VAL A 7 27.97 11.53 -37.13
C VAL A 7 27.85 11.91 -35.65
N ARG A 8 28.33 11.05 -34.72
CA ARG A 8 28.35 11.36 -33.29
C ARG A 8 29.26 12.53 -32.94
N LEU A 9 30.36 12.70 -33.66
CA LEU A 9 31.26 13.84 -33.48
C LEU A 9 30.58 15.14 -33.93
N LEU A 10 29.73 15.10 -34.96
CA LEU A 10 29.00 16.26 -35.46
C LEU A 10 27.89 16.76 -34.52
N LEU A 11 27.42 15.94 -33.57
CA LEU A 11 26.35 16.33 -32.62
C LEU A 11 26.66 17.55 -31.76
N ARG A 12 27.94 17.94 -31.65
CA ARG A 12 28.38 19.14 -30.92
C ARG A 12 28.20 20.44 -31.70
N HIS A 13 27.79 20.35 -32.96
CA HIS A 13 27.65 21.46 -33.88
C HIS A 13 26.17 21.67 -34.25
N PRO A 14 25.80 22.89 -34.66
CA PRO A 14 24.45 23.18 -35.12
C PRO A 14 24.03 22.26 -36.26
N VAL A 15 22.79 21.80 -36.23
CA VAL A 15 22.18 20.96 -37.26
C VAL A 15 20.87 21.58 -37.74
N ASP A 16 20.66 21.55 -39.04
CA ASP A 16 19.35 21.81 -39.63
C ASP A 16 18.96 20.72 -40.62
N PHE A 17 17.65 20.60 -40.91
CA PHE A 17 17.15 19.69 -41.92
C PHE A 17 16.81 20.46 -43.19
N ARG A 18 17.59 20.22 -44.26
CA ARG A 18 17.42 20.82 -45.58
C ARG A 18 16.44 19.96 -46.38
N VAL A 19 15.25 20.51 -46.61
CA VAL A 19 14.17 19.87 -47.37
C VAL A 19 14.42 20.09 -48.87
N ALA A 20 14.46 19.01 -49.63
CA ALA A 20 14.52 19.02 -51.09
C ALA A 20 13.15 18.69 -51.70
N ASP A 21 12.99 18.91 -53.02
CA ASP A 21 11.75 18.58 -53.74
C ASP A 21 11.50 17.06 -53.75
N ASP A 22 12.56 16.26 -53.88
CA ASP A 22 12.53 14.82 -53.67
C ASP A 22 12.90 14.50 -52.19
N PRO A 23 12.04 13.78 -51.43
CA PRO A 23 12.38 13.31 -50.09
C PRO A 23 13.70 12.53 -50.03
N ALA A 24 14.07 11.81 -51.09
CA ALA A 24 15.33 11.05 -51.18
C ALA A 24 16.58 11.95 -51.15
N ASP A 25 16.44 13.23 -51.49
CA ASP A 25 17.54 14.21 -51.53
C ASP A 25 17.59 15.10 -50.28
N SER A 26 16.64 14.96 -49.37
CA SER A 26 16.64 15.75 -48.12
C SER A 26 17.74 15.28 -47.17
N ARG A 27 18.46 16.22 -46.53
CA ARG A 27 19.65 15.93 -45.70
C ARG A 27 19.63 16.71 -44.40
N PHE A 28 20.20 16.12 -43.36
CA PHE A 28 20.67 16.87 -42.19
C PHE A 28 22.00 17.53 -42.51
N VAL A 29 22.10 18.82 -42.26
CA VAL A 29 23.29 19.64 -42.52
C VAL A 29 23.86 20.06 -41.18
N PHE A 30 25.03 19.54 -40.82
CA PHE A 30 25.77 19.92 -39.62
C PHE A 30 26.79 20.99 -39.98
N THR A 31 26.78 22.14 -39.30
CA THR A 31 27.71 23.25 -39.56
C THR A 31 28.89 23.19 -38.59
N ALA A 32 29.97 22.52 -39.00
CA ALA A 32 31.19 22.38 -38.23
C ALA A 32 32.27 23.39 -38.70
N PRO A 33 33.35 23.63 -37.92
CA PRO A 33 34.41 24.57 -38.30
C PRO A 33 35.16 24.21 -39.59
N ASP A 34 35.14 22.94 -39.98
CA ASP A 34 35.76 22.40 -41.18
C ASP A 34 34.82 22.38 -42.40
N GLY A 35 33.54 22.74 -42.24
CA GLY A 35 32.56 22.86 -43.33
C GLY A 35 31.15 22.37 -42.96
N GLU A 36 30.26 22.41 -43.95
CA GLU A 36 28.96 21.75 -43.87
C GLU A 36 29.11 20.25 -44.14
N HIS A 37 28.52 19.43 -43.26
CA HIS A 37 28.48 17.98 -43.40
C HIS A 37 27.04 17.53 -43.60
N GLU A 38 26.75 16.96 -44.77
CA GLU A 38 25.42 16.46 -45.12
C GLU A 38 25.29 14.97 -44.78
N VAL A 39 24.22 14.62 -44.06
CA VAL A 39 23.93 13.27 -43.57
C VAL A 39 22.50 12.90 -43.94
N THR A 40 22.28 11.65 -44.37
CA THR A 40 20.93 11.15 -44.68
C THR A 40 20.07 11.07 -43.41
N ALA A 41 18.75 11.03 -43.56
CA ALA A 41 17.84 10.84 -42.43
C ALA A 41 18.12 9.53 -41.69
N SER A 42 18.39 8.45 -42.43
CA SER A 42 18.68 7.10 -41.90
C SER A 42 20.01 7.01 -41.16
N ASP A 43 21.05 7.71 -41.62
CA ASP A 43 22.35 7.72 -40.95
C ASP A 43 22.35 8.63 -39.71
N ALA A 44 21.59 9.73 -39.75
CA ALA A 44 21.52 10.71 -38.67
C ALA A 44 20.63 10.27 -37.50
N ILE A 45 19.51 9.58 -37.76
CA ILE A 45 18.47 9.29 -36.76
C ILE A 45 19.01 8.59 -35.52
N GLY A 46 19.90 7.62 -35.69
CA GLY A 46 20.49 6.88 -34.57
C GLY A 46 21.30 7.79 -33.64
N ALA A 47 22.11 8.69 -34.21
CA ALA A 47 22.92 9.63 -33.45
C ALA A 47 22.07 10.75 -32.83
N LEU A 48 21.13 11.33 -33.59
CA LEU A 48 20.22 12.37 -33.12
C LEU A 48 19.34 11.89 -31.96
N SER A 49 18.89 10.63 -31.97
CA SER A 49 18.11 10.03 -30.87
C SER A 49 18.83 10.06 -29.52
N GLN A 50 20.16 10.15 -29.51
CA GLN A 50 20.97 10.24 -28.31
C GLN A 50 21.31 11.69 -27.91
N GLY A 51 20.87 12.69 -28.67
CA GLY A 51 21.19 14.11 -28.47
C GLY A 51 20.89 14.64 -27.06
N ILE A 52 19.81 14.15 -26.41
CA ILE A 52 19.48 14.50 -25.02
C ILE A 52 20.56 14.04 -24.03
N ARG A 53 21.17 12.86 -24.28
CA ARG A 53 22.13 12.20 -23.38
C ARG A 53 23.57 12.64 -23.63
N THR A 54 23.86 13.18 -24.82
CA THR A 54 25.18 13.68 -25.17
C THR A 54 25.45 14.99 -24.45
N MET A 55 26.47 15.04 -23.59
CA MET A 55 26.78 16.22 -22.77
C MET A 55 27.06 17.47 -23.61
N ASN A 56 27.83 17.32 -24.69
CA ASN A 56 28.26 18.44 -25.54
C ASN A 56 27.39 18.64 -26.78
N ALA A 57 26.15 18.14 -26.79
CA ALA A 57 25.27 18.33 -27.94
C ALA A 57 24.77 19.78 -28.06
N ASP A 58 24.78 20.28 -29.29
CA ASP A 58 24.22 21.59 -29.63
C ASP A 58 22.71 21.65 -29.33
N LEU A 59 22.17 22.84 -29.12
CA LEU A 59 20.75 23.04 -28.84
C LEU A 59 19.85 22.56 -30.00
N SER A 60 20.26 22.78 -31.24
CA SER A 60 19.53 22.30 -32.42
C SER A 60 19.53 20.77 -32.48
N VAL A 61 20.63 20.11 -32.12
CA VAL A 61 20.71 18.65 -32.01
C VAL A 61 19.79 18.12 -30.91
N ARG A 62 19.70 18.81 -29.78
CA ARG A 62 18.76 18.48 -28.70
C ARG A 62 17.31 18.66 -29.12
N ALA A 63 17.00 19.68 -29.92
CA ALA A 63 15.67 19.89 -30.49
C ALA A 63 15.24 18.73 -31.39
N TRP A 64 16.16 18.19 -32.19
CA TRP A 64 15.92 17.04 -33.08
C TRP A 64 15.88 15.68 -32.38
N ALA A 65 16.29 15.58 -31.11
CA ALA A 65 16.37 14.30 -30.41
C ALA A 65 15.00 13.64 -30.19
N THR A 66 13.99 14.40 -29.77
CA THR A 66 12.64 13.87 -29.54
C THR A 66 11.96 13.39 -30.83
N PRO A 67 11.95 14.17 -31.94
CA PRO A 67 11.49 13.68 -33.24
C PRO A 67 12.22 12.41 -33.70
N ALA A 68 13.55 12.34 -33.53
CA ALA A 68 14.33 11.15 -33.90
C ALA A 68 13.93 9.91 -33.09
N ILE A 69 13.69 10.05 -31.78
CA ILE A 69 13.22 8.95 -30.92
C ILE A 69 11.83 8.47 -31.36
N LEU A 70 10.91 9.40 -31.65
CA LEU A 70 9.55 9.06 -32.10
C LEU A 70 9.57 8.37 -33.47
N ALA A 71 10.42 8.83 -34.38
CA ALA A 71 10.60 8.20 -35.68
C ALA A 71 11.15 6.77 -35.56
N LEU A 72 12.14 6.51 -34.68
CA LEU A 72 12.62 5.15 -34.41
C LEU A 72 11.52 4.23 -33.85
N ARG A 73 10.63 4.77 -33.00
CA ARG A 73 9.49 4.01 -32.48
C ARG A 73 8.50 3.65 -33.59
N LEU A 74 8.22 4.58 -34.49
CA LEU A 74 7.38 4.32 -35.65
C LEU A 74 7.98 3.26 -36.56
N MET A 75 9.30 3.33 -36.84
CA MET A 75 10.02 2.30 -37.57
C MET A 75 9.91 0.94 -36.89
N ALA A 76 10.09 0.86 -35.56
CA ALA A 76 9.98 -0.40 -34.83
C ALA A 76 8.57 -1.01 -34.85
N SER A 77 7.54 -0.17 -34.97
CA SER A 77 6.13 -0.59 -35.05
C SER A 77 5.64 -0.88 -36.49
N GLY A 78 6.45 -0.57 -37.50
CA GLY A 78 6.03 -0.67 -38.91
C GLY A 78 5.06 0.42 -39.36
N GLN A 79 4.95 1.53 -38.62
CA GLN A 79 3.98 2.60 -38.85
C GLN A 79 4.62 3.88 -39.40
N LEU A 80 5.81 3.80 -40.00
CA LEU A 80 6.56 4.98 -40.43
C LEU A 80 5.81 5.81 -41.49
N VAL A 81 5.19 5.15 -42.47
CA VAL A 81 4.48 5.80 -43.60
C VAL A 81 3.06 6.24 -43.20
N SER A 82 2.45 5.56 -42.23
CA SER A 82 1.07 5.83 -41.81
C SER A 82 0.97 5.77 -40.28
N PRO A 83 1.50 6.80 -39.59
CA PRO A 83 1.39 6.88 -38.13
C PRO A 83 -0.06 7.08 -37.71
N ASP A 84 -0.40 6.53 -36.54
CA ASP A 84 -1.69 6.79 -35.90
C ASP A 84 -1.84 8.25 -35.47
N GLN A 85 -3.05 8.66 -35.09
CA GLN A 85 -3.35 10.06 -34.76
C GLN A 85 -2.56 10.55 -33.53
N SER A 86 -2.33 9.68 -32.54
CA SER A 86 -1.61 10.02 -31.32
C SER A 86 -0.13 10.26 -31.62
N ALA A 87 0.51 9.34 -32.35
CA ALA A 87 1.90 9.44 -32.76
C ALA A 87 2.14 10.64 -33.68
N ARG A 88 1.22 10.92 -34.60
CA ARG A 88 1.27 12.11 -35.45
C ARG A 88 1.23 13.40 -34.61
N SER A 89 0.35 13.48 -33.61
CA SER A 89 0.25 14.65 -32.74
C SER A 89 1.53 14.85 -31.91
N GLN A 90 2.04 13.78 -31.30
CA GLN A 90 3.29 13.82 -30.52
C GLN A 90 4.51 14.26 -31.36
N LEU A 91 4.59 13.83 -32.62
CA LEU A 91 5.64 14.24 -33.54
C LEU A 91 5.57 15.74 -33.87
N LEU A 92 4.37 16.24 -34.18
CA LEU A 92 4.18 17.65 -34.51
C LEU A 92 4.43 18.56 -33.29
N ASP A 93 4.03 18.12 -32.10
CA ASP A 93 4.31 18.84 -30.84
C ASP A 93 5.80 18.86 -30.52
N SER A 94 6.54 17.79 -30.86
CA SER A 94 7.99 17.74 -30.66
C SER A 94 8.78 18.68 -31.58
N ALA A 95 8.12 19.21 -32.62
CA ALA A 95 8.74 20.08 -33.62
C ALA A 95 8.79 21.56 -33.21
N THR A 96 8.19 21.95 -32.08
CA THR A 96 8.07 23.37 -31.67
C THR A 96 9.40 24.06 -31.40
N SER A 97 10.45 23.29 -31.09
CA SER A 97 11.81 23.80 -30.84
C SER A 97 12.71 23.75 -32.08
N ILE A 98 12.17 23.39 -33.25
CA ILE A 98 12.90 23.26 -34.50
C ILE A 98 12.59 24.45 -35.41
N GLY A 99 13.62 25.21 -35.76
CA GLY A 99 13.49 26.34 -36.68
C GLY A 99 12.93 27.62 -36.03
N PRO A 100 12.59 28.63 -36.85
CA PRO A 100 12.21 29.96 -36.36
C PRO A 100 10.77 30.03 -35.83
N ASP A 101 9.89 29.14 -36.29
CA ASP A 101 8.49 29.07 -35.88
C ASP A 101 7.96 27.63 -35.87
N PRO A 102 6.84 27.35 -35.16
CA PRO A 102 6.31 25.99 -35.04
C PRO A 102 5.88 25.36 -36.37
N ALA A 103 5.41 26.15 -37.35
CA ALA A 103 4.95 25.63 -38.63
C ALA A 103 6.13 25.15 -39.50
N ALA A 104 7.21 25.93 -39.51
CA ALA A 104 8.47 25.57 -40.16
C ALA A 104 9.09 24.31 -39.52
N GLY A 105 9.04 24.20 -38.19
CA GLY A 105 9.46 22.99 -37.47
C GLY A 105 8.64 21.76 -37.85
N GLN A 106 7.32 21.87 -37.84
CA GLN A 106 6.40 20.78 -38.24
C GLN A 106 6.60 20.34 -39.69
N ALA A 107 6.82 21.29 -40.61
CA ALA A 107 7.14 20.99 -42.00
C ALA A 107 8.45 20.21 -42.14
N LYS A 108 9.50 20.62 -41.41
CA LYS A 108 10.79 19.92 -41.37
C LYS A 108 10.68 18.51 -40.81
N VAL A 109 9.93 18.31 -39.73
CA VAL A 109 9.71 16.96 -39.16
C VAL A 109 8.92 16.07 -40.12
N THR A 110 7.92 16.62 -40.82
CA THR A 110 7.15 15.88 -41.82
C THR A 110 8.04 15.46 -43.00
N ALA A 111 8.86 16.37 -43.51
CA ALA A 111 9.83 16.08 -44.57
C ALA A 111 10.90 15.08 -44.12
N PHE A 112 11.35 15.16 -42.87
CA PHE A 112 12.27 14.18 -42.27
C PHE A 112 11.68 12.77 -42.26
N LEU A 113 10.41 12.60 -41.88
CA LEU A 113 9.74 11.30 -41.92
C LEU A 113 9.60 10.77 -43.35
N ALA A 114 9.28 11.64 -44.30
CA ALA A 114 9.20 11.27 -45.71
C ALA A 114 10.57 10.80 -46.24
N ALA A 115 11.64 11.54 -45.94
CA ALA A 115 13.01 11.18 -46.31
C ALA A 115 13.46 9.86 -45.66
N LEU A 116 13.12 9.67 -44.39
CA LEU A 116 13.43 8.44 -43.66
C LEU A 116 12.69 7.22 -44.24
N ALA A 117 11.47 7.41 -44.76
CA ALA A 117 10.69 6.34 -45.37
C ALA A 117 11.26 5.85 -46.71
N VAL A 118 12.08 6.66 -47.40
CA VAL A 118 12.74 6.28 -48.67
C VAL A 118 13.73 5.13 -48.44
N ASP A 119 14.58 5.27 -47.43
CA ASP A 119 15.65 4.31 -47.12
C ASP A 119 15.26 3.32 -46.01
N ALA A 120 14.00 3.36 -45.55
CA ALA A 120 13.53 2.52 -44.47
C ALA A 120 13.47 1.04 -44.89
N PRO A 121 13.90 0.10 -44.03
CA PRO A 121 13.72 -1.32 -44.32
C PRO A 121 12.22 -1.65 -44.39
N SER A 122 11.83 -2.66 -45.18
CA SER A 122 10.42 -3.03 -45.39
C SER A 122 9.64 -3.33 -44.11
N VAL A 123 10.34 -3.78 -43.05
CA VAL A 123 9.78 -4.00 -41.70
C VAL A 123 9.33 -2.71 -41.00
N ALA A 124 9.85 -1.55 -41.41
CA ALA A 124 9.50 -0.23 -40.86
C ALA A 124 8.30 0.42 -41.56
N THR A 125 7.95 -0.05 -42.77
CA THR A 125 6.84 0.45 -43.59
C THR A 125 5.63 -0.49 -43.62
N THR A 126 5.81 -1.75 -43.19
CA THR A 126 4.75 -2.73 -43.07
C THR A 126 4.32 -2.84 -41.60
N PRO A 127 3.08 -2.46 -41.23
CA PRO A 127 2.59 -2.64 -39.87
C PRO A 127 2.75 -4.10 -39.46
N GLN A 128 3.45 -4.35 -38.36
CA GLN A 128 3.57 -5.72 -37.85
C GLN A 128 2.19 -6.17 -37.36
N GLN A 129 1.40 -6.77 -38.26
CA GLN A 129 0.24 -7.57 -37.88
C GLN A 129 0.78 -8.73 -37.05
N ARG A 130 0.67 -8.60 -35.73
CA ARG A 130 0.83 -9.73 -34.82
C ARG A 130 -0.25 -10.74 -35.18
N ASN A 131 0.09 -11.71 -36.02
CA ASN A 131 -0.74 -12.87 -36.28
C ASN A 131 -1.04 -13.54 -34.94
N ALA A 132 -2.31 -13.43 -34.55
CA ALA A 132 -2.91 -14.10 -33.42
C ALA A 132 -3.04 -15.59 -33.76
N THR A 133 -1.93 -16.33 -33.64
CA THR A 133 -1.95 -17.79 -33.57
C THR A 133 -1.40 -18.22 -32.22
N GLY A 134 -2.31 -18.53 -31.30
CA GLY A 134 -2.17 -19.68 -30.41
C GLY A 134 -1.27 -19.59 -29.18
N LEU A 135 -0.72 -18.43 -28.83
CA LEU A 135 -0.16 -18.19 -27.50
C LEU A 135 -0.64 -16.82 -27.04
N THR A 136 -1.52 -16.81 -26.04
CA THR A 136 -1.97 -15.60 -25.36
C THR A 136 -0.74 -14.81 -24.97
N ALA A 137 -0.46 -13.72 -25.70
CA ALA A 137 0.52 -12.74 -25.28
C ALA A 137 0.00 -12.18 -23.96
N THR A 138 0.57 -12.62 -22.85
CA THR A 138 0.36 -11.99 -21.55
C THR A 138 0.56 -10.50 -21.78
N PRO A 139 -0.38 -9.63 -21.39
CA PRO A 139 -0.16 -8.20 -21.46
C PRO A 139 1.20 -7.94 -20.82
N ARG A 140 2.07 -7.21 -21.53
CA ARG A 140 3.31 -6.72 -20.92
C ARG A 140 2.84 -5.74 -19.86
N HIS A 141 2.54 -6.26 -18.67
CA HIS A 141 2.42 -5.51 -17.46
C HIS A 141 3.80 -4.87 -17.32
N GLU A 142 3.90 -3.59 -17.64
CA GLU A 142 4.90 -2.76 -17.00
C GLU A 142 4.87 -3.17 -15.52
N PRO A 143 5.99 -3.65 -14.94
CA PRO A 143 5.95 -4.22 -13.60
C PRO A 143 5.40 -3.15 -12.69
N VAL A 144 4.13 -3.30 -12.30
CA VAL A 144 3.45 -2.36 -11.45
C VAL A 144 4.16 -2.48 -10.13
N LYS A 145 5.12 -1.58 -9.90
CA LYS A 145 5.92 -1.61 -8.67
C LYS A 145 4.92 -1.57 -7.52
N PRO A 146 4.98 -2.55 -6.60
CA PRO A 146 4.06 -2.56 -5.47
C PRO A 146 4.27 -1.27 -4.68
N ARG A 147 3.21 -0.48 -4.55
CA ARG A 147 3.22 0.69 -3.67
C ARG A 147 3.24 0.22 -2.23
N THR A 148 3.92 0.95 -1.36
CA THR A 148 3.95 0.65 0.07
C THR A 148 2.78 1.34 0.75
N PHE A 149 2.07 0.60 1.61
CA PHE A 149 0.91 1.08 2.33
C PHE A 149 1.15 1.05 3.84
N SER A 150 0.37 1.86 4.55
CA SER A 150 0.12 1.74 5.99
C SER A 150 -1.38 1.61 6.19
N GLY A 151 -1.81 1.09 7.34
CA GLY A 151 -3.22 0.87 7.57
C GLY A 151 -3.64 0.89 9.03
N VAL A 152 -4.95 0.91 9.24
CA VAL A 152 -5.61 0.83 10.53
C VAL A 152 -6.62 -0.31 10.46
N LEU A 153 -6.55 -1.20 11.44
CA LEU A 153 -7.51 -2.26 11.70
C LEU A 153 -8.51 -1.73 12.73
N THR A 154 -9.73 -1.45 12.30
CA THR A 154 -10.81 -1.00 13.19
C THR A 154 -11.67 -2.20 13.59
N VAL A 155 -11.81 -2.42 14.89
CA VAL A 155 -12.61 -3.52 15.45
C VAL A 155 -14.01 -3.01 15.78
N ALA A 156 -15.04 -3.70 15.29
CA ALA A 156 -16.44 -3.42 15.60
C ALA A 156 -17.15 -4.68 16.12
N PHE A 157 -17.82 -4.62 17.27
CA PHE A 157 -18.54 -5.77 17.81
C PHE A 157 -19.88 -5.98 17.12
N ARG A 158 -20.24 -7.24 16.91
CA ARG A 158 -21.54 -7.60 16.37
C ARG A 158 -22.61 -7.53 17.47
N PRO A 159 -23.80 -6.98 17.18
CA PRO A 159 -24.92 -7.05 18.10
C PRO A 159 -25.50 -8.46 18.11
N GLY A 160 -25.69 -9.04 19.31
CA GLY A 160 -26.31 -10.36 19.50
C GLY A 160 -25.47 -11.33 20.32
N SER A 161 -26.08 -12.44 20.73
CA SER A 161 -25.36 -13.54 21.38
C SER A 161 -24.78 -14.48 20.33
N PRO A 162 -23.46 -14.70 20.29
CA PRO A 162 -22.88 -15.73 19.44
C PRO A 162 -23.44 -17.11 19.84
N GLU A 163 -23.97 -17.85 18.87
CA GLU A 163 -24.41 -19.23 19.09
C GLU A 163 -23.19 -20.16 18.93
N GLY A 164 -22.50 -20.42 20.04
CA GLY A 164 -21.33 -21.31 20.11
C GLY A 164 -20.00 -20.59 20.27
N ASP A 165 -18.98 -21.30 20.77
CA ASP A 165 -17.65 -20.76 21.09
C ASP A 165 -16.89 -20.21 19.86
N ASP A 166 -17.17 -20.74 18.67
CA ASP A 166 -16.53 -20.33 17.41
C ASP A 166 -17.36 -19.32 16.59
N ALA A 167 -18.51 -18.88 17.09
CA ALA A 167 -19.31 -17.90 16.38
C ALA A 167 -18.63 -16.51 16.33
N PRO A 168 -18.76 -15.77 15.21
CA PRO A 168 -18.11 -14.48 15.06
C PRO A 168 -18.71 -13.44 16.01
N VAL A 169 -17.85 -12.79 16.78
CA VAL A 169 -18.22 -11.80 17.81
C VAL A 169 -17.93 -10.36 17.38
N ALA A 170 -17.02 -10.18 16.42
CA ALA A 170 -16.61 -8.87 15.92
C ALA A 170 -16.27 -8.93 14.42
N ASP A 171 -16.31 -7.77 13.78
CA ASP A 171 -15.81 -7.52 12.44
C ASP A 171 -14.59 -6.60 12.51
N VAL A 172 -13.50 -7.03 11.87
CA VAL A 172 -12.27 -6.24 11.77
C VAL A 172 -12.15 -5.69 10.36
N THR A 173 -12.21 -4.37 10.24
CA THR A 173 -12.15 -3.66 8.95
C THR A 173 -10.76 -3.10 8.72
N LEU A 174 -10.17 -3.36 7.56
CA LEU A 174 -8.88 -2.76 7.18
C LEU A 174 -9.10 -1.51 6.33
N ARG A 175 -8.51 -0.41 6.77
CA ARG A 175 -8.36 0.80 5.98
C ARG A 175 -6.89 1.06 5.70
N ALA A 176 -6.56 1.40 4.46
CA ALA A 176 -5.18 1.58 4.02
C ALA A 176 -4.96 2.95 3.36
N LYS A 177 -3.73 3.47 3.49
CA LYS A 177 -3.25 4.67 2.78
C LYS A 177 -1.86 4.43 2.19
N PRO A 178 -1.58 4.92 0.96
CA PRO A 178 -0.25 4.83 0.38
C PRO A 178 0.73 5.76 1.10
N LEU A 179 2.00 5.35 1.22
CA LEU A 179 3.04 6.13 1.89
C LEU A 179 3.70 7.17 1.01
N ASP A 180 3.59 7.03 -0.31
CA ASP A 180 4.22 7.89 -1.31
C ASP A 180 3.28 9.01 -1.79
N SER A 181 2.15 9.21 -1.11
CA SER A 181 1.16 10.23 -1.46
C SER A 181 0.50 10.80 -0.19
N SER A 182 -0.15 11.96 -0.34
CA SER A 182 -0.93 12.61 0.72
C SER A 182 -2.42 12.22 0.70
N TRP A 183 -2.80 11.17 -0.02
CA TRP A 183 -4.20 10.76 -0.10
C TRP A 183 -4.72 10.23 1.24
N GLY A 184 -6.03 10.39 1.44
CA GLY A 184 -6.74 9.89 2.61
C GLY A 184 -6.73 8.36 2.67
N MET A 185 -7.13 7.84 3.83
CA MET A 185 -7.27 6.40 4.03
C MET A 185 -8.57 5.92 3.40
N ALA A 186 -8.54 4.78 2.71
CA ALA A 186 -9.72 4.14 2.11
C ALA A 186 -9.90 2.72 2.65
N ALA A 187 -11.14 2.25 2.73
CA ALA A 187 -11.42 0.86 3.07
C ALA A 187 -10.93 -0.06 1.94
N VAL A 188 -10.49 -1.28 2.29
CA VAL A 188 -10.05 -2.26 1.28
C VAL A 188 -11.15 -2.58 0.27
N SER A 189 -12.40 -2.72 0.73
CA SER A 189 -13.57 -2.92 -0.15
C SER A 189 -13.73 -1.81 -1.17
N GLU A 190 -13.50 -0.55 -0.80
CA GLU A 190 -13.58 0.58 -1.73
C GLU A 190 -12.49 0.53 -2.82
N VAL A 191 -11.28 0.07 -2.45
CA VAL A 191 -10.16 -0.10 -3.40
C VAL A 191 -10.42 -1.27 -4.36
N TRP A 192 -11.14 -2.30 -3.92
CA TRP A 192 -11.50 -3.44 -4.76
C TRP A 192 -12.74 -3.18 -5.62
N ALA A 193 -13.73 -2.44 -5.13
CA ALA A 193 -14.94 -2.11 -5.87
C ALA A 193 -14.71 -1.29 -7.16
N ARG A 194 -13.59 -0.57 -7.27
CA ARG A 194 -13.25 0.26 -8.43
C ARG A 194 -12.00 -0.25 -9.15
N ASP A 195 -12.11 -0.52 -10.45
CA ASP A 195 -10.96 -0.92 -11.27
C ASP A 195 -9.88 0.15 -11.41
N GLN A 196 -10.29 1.43 -11.34
CA GLN A 196 -9.38 2.58 -11.36
C GLN A 196 -9.56 3.41 -10.09
N HIS A 197 -9.14 2.87 -8.94
CA HIS A 197 -9.10 3.63 -7.70
C HIS A 197 -8.07 4.76 -7.79
N HIS A 198 -8.31 5.88 -7.08
CA HIS A 198 -7.39 7.02 -7.07
C HIS A 198 -5.99 6.68 -6.53
N PHE A 199 -5.83 5.52 -5.86
CA PHE A 199 -4.54 4.98 -5.44
C PHE A 199 -3.64 4.47 -6.58
N GLY A 200 -4.19 4.33 -7.79
CA GLY A 200 -3.48 3.86 -8.99
C GLY A 200 -3.41 2.34 -9.12
N ALA A 201 -2.89 1.87 -10.28
CA ALA A 201 -2.90 0.45 -10.67
C ALA A 201 -2.14 -0.49 -9.71
N GLY A 202 -1.19 0.03 -8.91
CA GLY A 202 -0.41 -0.74 -7.94
C GLY A 202 -1.05 -0.93 -6.58
N ALA A 203 -2.23 -0.36 -6.35
CA ALA A 203 -2.86 -0.36 -5.03
C ALA A 203 -3.24 -1.76 -4.55
N ARG A 204 -3.97 -2.52 -5.38
CA ARG A 204 -4.42 -3.88 -5.03
C ARG A 204 -3.23 -4.82 -4.75
N LEU A 205 -2.13 -4.68 -5.50
CA LEU A 205 -0.91 -5.46 -5.25
C LEU A 205 -0.23 -5.06 -3.93
N GLY A 206 -0.07 -3.76 -3.68
CA GLY A 206 0.55 -3.26 -2.44
C GLY A 206 -0.24 -3.63 -1.19
N ILE A 207 -1.57 -3.51 -1.23
CA ILE A 207 -2.45 -3.90 -0.12
C ILE A 207 -2.40 -5.42 0.11
N ARG A 208 -2.40 -6.23 -0.96
CA ARG A 208 -2.23 -7.68 -0.82
C ARG A 208 -0.91 -8.05 -0.15
N MET A 209 0.19 -7.41 -0.53
CA MET A 209 1.48 -7.62 0.14
C MET A 209 1.45 -7.22 1.62
N LEU A 210 0.83 -6.09 1.95
CA LEU A 210 0.63 -5.65 3.33
C LEU A 210 -0.15 -6.70 4.14
N VAL A 211 -1.26 -7.20 3.59
CA VAL A 211 -2.11 -8.20 4.25
C VAL A 211 -1.40 -9.54 4.39
N THR A 212 -0.73 -10.04 3.35
CA THR A 212 0.01 -11.31 3.41
C THR A 212 1.14 -11.28 4.44
N GLN A 213 1.82 -10.14 4.60
CA GLN A 213 2.83 -10.00 5.67
C GLN A 213 2.17 -9.94 7.05
N ALA A 214 1.03 -9.26 7.18
CA ALA A 214 0.36 -9.06 8.46
C ALA A 214 -0.33 -10.34 8.96
N ALA A 215 -0.75 -11.20 8.04
CA ALA A 215 -1.27 -12.53 8.31
C ALA A 215 -0.30 -13.41 9.12
N TRP A 216 1.02 -13.21 8.98
CA TRP A 216 2.01 -13.95 9.78
C TRP A 216 1.94 -13.61 11.27
N ALA A 217 1.45 -12.41 11.61
CA ALA A 217 1.21 -11.98 12.98
C ALA A 217 -0.20 -12.31 13.46
N TRP A 218 -1.18 -12.28 12.56
CA TRP A 218 -2.58 -12.55 12.85
C TRP A 218 -3.27 -13.20 11.63
N ALA A 219 -3.33 -14.53 11.64
CA ALA A 219 -3.79 -15.35 10.53
C ALA A 219 -5.20 -15.02 9.99
N PRO A 220 -6.19 -14.61 10.82
CA PRO A 220 -7.53 -14.24 10.33
C PRO A 220 -7.53 -13.18 9.21
N LEU A 221 -6.49 -12.35 9.12
CA LEU A 221 -6.40 -11.31 8.09
C LEU A 221 -6.33 -11.88 6.66
N GLU A 222 -5.92 -13.13 6.47
CA GLU A 222 -5.90 -13.76 5.13
C GLU A 222 -7.30 -13.86 4.53
N ARG A 223 -8.34 -14.02 5.36
CA ARG A 223 -9.74 -14.07 4.91
C ARG A 223 -10.20 -12.79 4.22
N LEU A 224 -9.54 -11.66 4.49
CA LEU A 224 -9.76 -10.41 3.76
C LEU A 224 -9.32 -10.49 2.29
N LEU A 225 -8.34 -11.35 1.95
CA LEU A 225 -7.90 -11.55 0.57
C LEU A 225 -8.79 -12.54 -0.19
N GLU A 226 -9.51 -13.39 0.53
CA GLU A 226 -10.50 -14.32 -0.04
C GLU A 226 -11.76 -13.58 -0.48
N ASP A 227 -12.27 -12.70 0.38
CA ASP A 227 -13.41 -11.82 0.10
C ASP A 227 -13.03 -10.34 0.35
N PRO A 228 -12.32 -9.71 -0.60
CA PRO A 228 -11.91 -8.32 -0.47
C PRO A 228 -13.08 -7.34 -0.65
N ASP A 229 -14.19 -7.77 -1.25
CA ASP A 229 -15.38 -6.94 -1.48
C ASP A 229 -16.14 -6.69 -0.17
N ALA A 230 -16.15 -7.67 0.75
CA ALA A 230 -16.66 -7.46 2.11
C ALA A 230 -15.86 -6.39 2.88
N GLY A 231 -14.54 -6.32 2.68
CA GLY A 231 -13.66 -5.32 3.31
C GLY A 231 -13.47 -5.48 4.82
N SER A 232 -14.08 -6.52 5.42
CA SER A 232 -14.01 -6.83 6.85
C SER A 232 -13.90 -8.33 7.08
N VAL A 233 -13.23 -8.73 8.16
CA VAL A 233 -13.11 -10.12 8.59
C VAL A 233 -13.93 -10.34 9.84
N ALA A 234 -14.88 -11.28 9.79
CA ALA A 234 -15.64 -11.73 10.94
C ALA A 234 -14.76 -12.62 11.83
N VAL A 235 -14.57 -12.27 13.10
CA VAL A 235 -13.64 -12.97 14.00
C VAL A 235 -14.32 -13.51 15.25
N SER A 236 -13.88 -14.68 15.70
CA SER A 236 -14.32 -15.27 16.97
C SER A 236 -13.67 -14.58 18.17
N ALA A 237 -14.16 -14.88 19.38
CA ALA A 237 -13.59 -14.33 20.61
C ALA A 237 -12.11 -14.75 20.81
N SER A 238 -11.75 -15.97 20.40
CA SER A 238 -10.38 -16.47 20.52
C SER A 238 -9.43 -15.74 19.57
N GLU A 239 -9.85 -15.52 18.32
CA GLU A 239 -9.09 -14.78 17.31
C GLU A 239 -8.92 -13.31 17.67
N LEU A 240 -9.96 -12.70 18.21
CA LEU A 240 -9.91 -11.31 18.66
C LEU A 240 -8.97 -11.14 19.86
N GLY A 241 -8.94 -12.11 20.78
CA GLY A 241 -7.98 -12.05 21.89
C GLY A 241 -6.52 -12.29 21.44
N GLN A 242 -6.29 -13.10 20.41
CA GLN A 242 -4.96 -13.22 19.78
C GLN A 242 -4.47 -11.87 19.22
N LEU A 243 -5.35 -11.09 18.59
CA LEU A 243 -5.05 -9.77 18.03
C LEU A 243 -4.53 -8.80 19.10
N GLY A 244 -5.13 -8.83 20.30
CA GLY A 244 -4.75 -7.98 21.41
C GLY A 244 -3.56 -8.45 22.23
N THR A 245 -2.92 -9.57 21.88
CA THR A 245 -1.66 -9.95 22.52
C THR A 245 -0.54 -8.94 22.20
N PRO A 246 0.38 -8.65 23.15
CA PRO A 246 1.47 -7.70 22.89
C PRO A 246 2.34 -8.09 21.70
N ARG A 247 2.51 -9.40 21.47
CA ARG A 247 3.28 -9.94 20.35
C ARG A 247 2.60 -9.66 19.01
N ALA A 248 1.30 -9.90 18.90
CA ALA A 248 0.54 -9.61 17.68
C ALA A 248 0.51 -8.09 17.43
N THR A 249 0.20 -7.30 18.45
CA THR A 249 0.16 -5.83 18.36
C THR A 249 1.51 -5.23 17.96
N ALA A 250 2.61 -5.72 18.54
CA ALA A 250 3.96 -5.25 18.18
C ALA A 250 4.34 -5.65 16.74
N SER A 251 4.01 -6.88 16.33
CA SER A 251 4.27 -7.38 14.98
C SER A 251 3.45 -6.64 13.92
N LEU A 252 2.19 -6.30 14.19
CA LEU A 252 1.36 -5.51 13.27
C LEU A 252 1.88 -4.06 13.17
N ARG A 253 2.29 -3.47 14.28
CA ARG A 253 2.87 -2.12 14.29
C ARG A 253 4.19 -2.04 13.51
N SER A 254 5.05 -3.06 13.57
CA SER A 254 6.30 -3.09 12.78
C SER A 254 6.02 -3.14 11.27
N GLN A 255 4.84 -3.64 10.89
CA GLN A 255 4.33 -3.66 9.52
C GLN A 255 3.48 -2.43 9.17
N ARG A 256 3.46 -1.40 10.02
CA ARG A 256 2.72 -0.14 9.82
C ARG A 256 1.20 -0.32 9.81
N LEU A 257 0.72 -1.32 10.55
CA LEU A 257 -0.69 -1.50 10.88
C LEU A 257 -0.91 -1.10 12.33
N GLU A 258 -1.79 -0.12 12.53
CA GLU A 258 -2.30 0.25 13.85
C GLU A 258 -3.63 -0.46 14.10
N ILE A 259 -3.93 -0.72 15.37
CA ILE A 259 -5.20 -1.33 15.77
C ILE A 259 -5.99 -0.26 16.49
N GLU A 260 -7.17 0.04 15.97
CA GLU A 260 -8.14 0.93 16.58
C GLU A 260 -9.18 0.09 17.32
N TRP A 261 -9.10 0.15 18.64
CA TRP A 261 -10.03 -0.52 19.51
C TRP A 261 -11.24 0.37 19.79
N PRO A 262 -12.45 -0.18 19.81
CA PRO A 262 -13.66 0.57 20.12
C PRO A 262 -13.62 1.01 21.58
N ALA A 263 -14.21 2.17 21.87
CA ALA A 263 -14.11 2.81 23.20
C ALA A 263 -14.73 1.94 24.31
N GLU A 264 -15.68 1.08 23.97
CA GLU A 264 -16.31 0.11 24.87
C GLU A 264 -15.31 -0.93 25.41
N LEU A 265 -14.19 -1.11 24.71
CA LEU A 265 -13.22 -2.15 24.96
C LEU A 265 -12.09 -1.75 25.92
N VAL A 266 -11.73 -0.46 25.93
CA VAL A 266 -10.60 0.04 26.71
C VAL A 266 -11.10 0.39 28.12
N ARG A 267 -11.18 -0.61 29.01
CA ARG A 267 -11.37 -0.36 30.44
C ARG A 267 -10.22 -0.95 31.24
N ASP A 268 -9.64 -0.12 32.09
CA ASP A 268 -8.63 -0.55 33.06
C ASP A 268 -9.25 -1.52 34.07
N ILE A 269 -8.60 -2.67 34.26
CA ILE A 269 -8.84 -3.52 35.43
C ILE A 269 -7.97 -3.05 36.57
N GLU A 270 -8.61 -2.81 37.70
CA GLU A 270 -7.95 -2.60 38.97
C GLU A 270 -8.36 -3.69 39.97
N PRO A 271 -7.39 -4.35 40.63
CA PRO A 271 -7.71 -5.28 41.69
C PRO A 271 -8.24 -4.50 42.90
N ARG A 272 -9.45 -4.82 43.37
CA ARG A 272 -10.06 -4.17 44.53
C ARG A 272 -10.19 -5.16 45.68
N ALA A 273 -9.42 -4.94 46.74
CA ALA A 273 -9.56 -5.73 47.95
C ALA A 273 -10.85 -5.33 48.67
N THR A 274 -11.73 -6.30 48.94
CA THR A 274 -12.93 -6.08 49.75
C THR A 274 -12.86 -6.87 51.04
N VAL A 275 -13.21 -6.23 52.15
CA VAL A 275 -13.22 -6.86 53.47
C VAL A 275 -14.62 -7.34 53.76
N ARG A 276 -14.84 -8.66 53.76
CA ARG A 276 -16.13 -9.22 54.12
C ARG A 276 -16.06 -9.80 55.53
N ARG A 277 -16.99 -9.35 56.38
CA ARG A 277 -17.21 -9.97 57.69
C ARG A 277 -17.86 -11.33 57.46
N VAL A 278 -17.21 -12.40 57.88
CA VAL A 278 -17.86 -13.71 57.96
C VAL A 278 -18.72 -13.67 59.22
N GLU A 279 -20.04 -13.75 59.06
CA GLU A 279 -20.91 -14.08 60.18
C GLU A 279 -20.64 -15.53 60.55
N GLY A 280 -19.81 -15.72 61.58
CA GLY A 280 -19.65 -17.02 62.20
C GLY A 280 -21.00 -17.43 62.78
N THR A 281 -21.46 -18.63 62.44
CA THR A 281 -22.61 -19.28 63.06
C THR A 281 -22.29 -19.49 64.54
N SER A 282 -22.55 -18.48 65.36
CA SER A 282 -22.46 -18.58 66.81
C SER A 282 -23.61 -17.77 67.40
N SER A 283 -24.53 -18.52 67.98
CA SER A 283 -25.69 -18.06 68.72
C SER A 283 -25.29 -17.14 69.89
N ASP A 284 -26.06 -16.06 70.04
CA ASP A 284 -26.46 -15.44 71.31
C ASP A 284 -25.36 -14.82 72.20
N ARG A 285 -25.04 -13.54 71.95
CA ARG A 285 -25.10 -12.41 72.93
C ARG A 285 -24.35 -11.18 72.45
N THR A 286 -24.89 -10.03 72.84
CA THR A 286 -24.41 -8.68 72.53
C THR A 286 -23.13 -8.31 73.30
N ARG A 287 -22.24 -7.57 72.61
CA ARG A 287 -21.13 -6.69 73.08
C ARG A 287 -19.70 -7.25 73.02
N GLY A 288 -18.93 -6.66 72.09
CA GLY A 288 -17.46 -6.72 72.03
C GLY A 288 -16.96 -7.05 70.63
N PHE A 289 -16.26 -6.11 69.97
CA PHE A 289 -15.37 -6.46 68.86
C PHE A 289 -14.26 -7.37 69.44
N SER A 290 -14.42 -8.69 69.37
CA SER A 290 -13.32 -9.59 69.72
C SER A 290 -12.35 -9.63 68.54
N ALA A 291 -11.05 -9.70 68.85
CA ALA A 291 -9.97 -9.89 67.86
C ALA A 291 -10.11 -11.21 67.06
N THR A 292 -11.13 -12.02 67.38
CA THR A 292 -11.48 -13.28 66.74
C THR A 292 -12.62 -13.14 65.72
N GLN A 293 -13.11 -11.93 65.44
CA GLN A 293 -13.88 -11.67 64.23
C GLN A 293 -12.97 -11.89 63.02
N LEU A 294 -12.97 -13.13 62.51
CA LEU A 294 -12.28 -13.51 61.29
C LEU A 294 -12.90 -12.74 60.11
N PHE A 295 -12.27 -11.63 59.76
CA PHE A 295 -12.49 -10.99 58.46
C PHE A 295 -11.84 -11.89 57.42
N ARG A 296 -12.63 -12.38 56.47
CA ARG A 296 -12.07 -13.00 55.27
C ARG A 296 -11.91 -11.89 54.25
N PHE A 297 -10.67 -11.65 53.84
CA PHE A 297 -10.38 -10.73 52.77
C PHE A 297 -10.62 -11.50 51.47
N ASP A 298 -11.75 -11.18 50.82
CA ASP A 298 -12.10 -11.72 49.51
C ASP A 298 -11.65 -10.69 48.46
N TRP A 299 -10.80 -11.11 47.52
CA TRP A 299 -10.39 -10.27 46.40
C TRP A 299 -11.51 -10.23 45.36
N GLN A 300 -11.95 -9.02 45.00
CA GLN A 300 -12.87 -8.81 43.89
C GLN A 300 -12.12 -8.12 42.76
N VAL A 301 -12.43 -8.49 41.52
CA VAL A 301 -11.85 -7.83 40.34
C VAL A 301 -12.85 -6.76 39.90
N ALA A 302 -12.39 -5.53 39.76
CA ALA A 302 -13.23 -4.43 39.27
C ALA A 302 -12.73 -3.97 37.90
N LEU A 303 -13.67 -3.62 37.03
CA LEU A 303 -13.43 -3.04 35.72
C LEU A 303 -13.94 -1.60 35.73
N GLY A 304 -13.05 -0.63 35.99
CA GLY A 304 -13.44 0.73 36.36
C GLY A 304 -14.31 0.74 37.62
N ASP A 305 -15.55 1.23 37.53
CA ASP A 305 -16.51 1.28 38.63
C ASP A 305 -17.35 0.00 38.81
N ASP A 306 -17.29 -0.95 37.86
CA ASP A 306 -18.10 -2.17 37.86
C ASP A 306 -17.35 -3.34 38.56
N VAL A 307 -17.94 -3.87 39.63
CA VAL A 307 -17.40 -5.05 40.35
C VAL A 307 -17.84 -6.34 39.66
N LEU A 308 -16.87 -7.20 39.31
CA LEU A 308 -17.09 -8.51 38.70
C LEU A 308 -17.52 -9.56 39.74
N THR A 309 -18.47 -10.41 39.37
CA THR A 309 -18.89 -11.58 40.15
C THR A 309 -17.87 -12.72 40.08
N ALA A 310 -17.95 -13.68 41.01
CA ALA A 310 -17.04 -14.83 41.02
C ALA A 310 -17.16 -15.68 39.74
N ASP A 311 -18.38 -15.85 39.22
CA ASP A 311 -18.64 -16.62 38.00
C ASP A 311 -18.04 -15.91 36.75
N GLU A 312 -18.17 -14.59 36.66
CA GLU A 312 -17.56 -13.77 35.61
C GLU A 312 -16.02 -13.82 35.68
N VAL A 313 -15.43 -13.84 36.88
CA VAL A 313 -13.97 -13.99 37.05
C VAL A 313 -13.49 -15.40 36.70
N ASP A 314 -14.27 -16.43 36.99
CA ASP A 314 -13.93 -17.81 36.62
C ASP A 314 -14.10 -18.05 35.11
N GLU A 315 -15.04 -17.36 34.47
CA GLU A 315 -15.17 -17.32 33.01
C GLU A 315 -14.01 -16.58 32.36
N LEU A 316 -13.55 -15.48 32.97
CA LEU A 316 -12.35 -14.75 32.57
C LEU A 316 -11.09 -15.63 32.65
N ALA A 317 -10.97 -16.42 33.72
CA ALA A 317 -9.85 -17.34 33.93
C ALA A 317 -9.85 -18.52 32.94
N ARG A 318 -11.04 -18.95 32.48
CA ARG A 318 -11.22 -19.97 31.43
C ARG A 318 -10.94 -19.42 30.04
N SER A 319 -11.28 -18.16 29.78
CA SER A 319 -10.94 -17.46 28.54
C SER A 319 -9.46 -17.05 28.60
N GLN A 320 -8.55 -17.92 28.15
CA GLN A 320 -7.09 -17.67 28.15
C GLN A 320 -6.67 -16.42 27.34
N ASN A 321 -7.63 -15.77 26.68
CA ASN A 321 -7.48 -14.69 25.73
C ASN A 321 -7.96 -13.32 26.25
N GLY A 322 -8.50 -13.24 27.49
CA GLY A 322 -8.85 -11.97 28.13
C GLY A 322 -10.11 -11.27 27.59
N LEU A 323 -11.01 -11.99 26.92
CA LEU A 323 -12.22 -11.43 26.32
C LEU A 323 -13.45 -11.93 27.07
N LEU A 324 -14.24 -11.02 27.66
CA LEU A 324 -15.39 -11.38 28.48
C LEU A 324 -16.61 -10.53 28.14
N ARG A 325 -17.80 -11.14 28.22
CA ARG A 325 -19.06 -10.43 28.06
C ARG A 325 -19.64 -10.06 29.42
N LEU A 326 -19.66 -8.77 29.75
CA LEU A 326 -20.28 -8.22 30.96
C LEU A 326 -21.61 -7.55 30.63
N ARG A 327 -22.71 -8.09 31.18
CA ARG A 327 -24.04 -7.47 31.12
C ARG A 327 -24.37 -6.97 29.69
N ASP A 328 -24.26 -7.88 28.72
CA ASP A 328 -24.47 -7.63 27.29
C ASP A 328 -23.43 -6.76 26.56
N ARG A 329 -22.25 -6.53 27.15
CA ARG A 329 -21.15 -5.78 26.52
C ARG A 329 -19.86 -6.59 26.48
N TRP A 330 -19.17 -6.59 25.35
CA TRP A 330 -17.85 -7.21 25.20
C TRP A 330 -16.76 -6.32 25.81
N VAL A 331 -15.94 -6.91 26.69
CA VAL A 331 -14.81 -6.27 27.34
C VAL A 331 -13.56 -7.10 27.03
N PHE A 332 -12.52 -6.43 26.53
CA PHE A 332 -11.21 -7.04 26.34
C PHE A 332 -10.26 -6.50 27.38
N ILE A 333 -9.55 -7.41 28.00
CA ILE A 333 -8.72 -7.20 29.15
C ILE A 333 -7.33 -7.67 28.74
N ASP A 334 -6.33 -6.81 28.93
CA ASP A 334 -4.94 -7.17 28.65
C ASP A 334 -4.59 -8.49 29.37
N PRO A 335 -4.24 -9.56 28.64
CA PRO A 335 -4.01 -10.87 29.23
C PRO A 335 -2.85 -10.88 30.25
N ASN A 336 -1.89 -9.96 30.15
CA ASN A 336 -0.82 -9.83 31.15
C ASN A 336 -1.32 -9.21 32.46
N ARG A 337 -2.25 -8.25 32.38
CA ARG A 337 -2.90 -7.70 33.58
C ARG A 337 -3.82 -8.73 34.21
N LEU A 338 -4.57 -9.48 33.39
CA LEU A 338 -5.40 -10.59 33.85
C LEU A 338 -4.58 -11.62 34.63
N GLN A 339 -3.45 -12.10 34.08
CA GLN A 339 -2.60 -13.05 34.79
C GLN A 339 -2.08 -12.49 36.12
N ARG A 340 -1.71 -11.20 36.17
CA ARG A 340 -1.26 -10.55 37.40
C ARG A 340 -2.36 -10.51 38.46
N VAL A 341 -3.59 -10.19 38.07
CA VAL A 341 -4.76 -10.14 38.95
C VAL A 341 -5.13 -11.55 39.44
N LEU A 342 -5.13 -12.55 38.55
CA LEU A 342 -5.37 -13.96 38.91
C LEU A 342 -4.27 -14.50 39.85
N TRP A 343 -3.01 -14.09 39.65
CA TRP A 343 -1.91 -14.47 40.53
C TRP A 343 -2.01 -13.82 41.92
N GLN A 344 -2.55 -12.59 42.00
CA GLN A 344 -2.85 -11.95 43.28
C GLN A 344 -4.03 -12.60 44.02
N ARG A 345 -5.04 -13.12 43.31
CA ARG A 345 -6.15 -13.92 43.89
C ARG A 345 -5.64 -15.16 44.63
N GLY A 346 -4.56 -15.77 44.15
CA GLY A 346 -3.95 -16.95 44.76
C GLY A 346 -3.12 -16.68 46.02
N ARG A 347 -2.89 -15.41 46.39
CA ARG A 347 -2.13 -15.05 47.60
C ARG A 347 -3.07 -14.81 48.78
N GLU A 348 -2.97 -15.66 49.79
CA GLU A 348 -3.49 -15.34 51.12
C GLU A 348 -2.66 -14.17 51.70
N ILE A 349 -3.30 -13.00 51.84
CA ILE A 349 -2.69 -11.86 52.52
C ILE A 349 -2.86 -12.05 54.03
N THR A 350 -1.78 -11.84 54.78
CA THR A 350 -1.80 -11.90 56.24
C THR A 350 -2.55 -10.69 56.82
N SER A 351 -3.22 -10.86 57.96
CA SER A 351 -4.05 -9.82 58.60
C SER A 351 -3.31 -8.47 58.79
N GLY A 352 -1.98 -8.50 58.94
CA GLY A 352 -1.13 -7.30 59.10
C GLY A 352 -0.73 -6.58 57.80
N GLU A 353 -0.76 -7.26 56.65
CA GLU A 353 -0.65 -6.61 55.33
C GLU A 353 -1.98 -5.98 54.92
N ALA A 354 -3.10 -6.63 55.28
CA ALA A 354 -4.45 -6.16 55.00
C ALA A 354 -4.82 -4.88 55.77
N LEU A 355 -4.39 -4.74 57.03
CA LEU A 355 -4.59 -3.51 57.80
C LEU A 355 -3.82 -2.31 57.22
N ARG A 356 -2.64 -2.54 56.64
CA ARG A 356 -1.86 -1.48 55.97
C ARG A 356 -2.51 -0.99 54.68
N ALA A 357 -3.19 -1.87 53.95
CA ALA A 357 -3.87 -1.52 52.70
C ALA A 357 -5.20 -0.76 52.91
N ALA A 358 -5.83 -0.86 54.08
CA ALA A 358 -7.10 -0.18 54.39
C ALA A 358 -6.93 1.22 55.01
N VAL A 359 -5.71 1.57 55.44
CA VAL A 359 -5.37 2.83 56.12
C VAL A 359 -4.59 3.79 55.19
N ALA A 360 -4.14 3.30 54.03
CA ALA A 360 -3.59 4.09 52.94
C ALA A 360 -4.70 4.48 51.97
#